data_AF-A0A938BSM5-F1
#
_entry.id   AF-A0A938BSM5-F1
#
_cell.length_a   1.000
_cell.length_b   1.000
_cell.length_c   1.000
_cell.angle_alpha   90.00
_cell.angle_beta   90.00
_cell.angle_gamma   90.00
#
_symmetry.space_group_name_H-M   'P 1'
#
loop_
_entity.id
_entity.type
_entity.pdbx_description
1 polymer ?
#
loop_
_entity_poly.entity_id
_entity_poly.type
_entity_poly.pdbx_seq_one_letter_code
_entity_poly.pdbx_strand_id
1 'polypeptide(L)'
;MSGTESRAGRDTLVGELSSRLVALRKRAGMSQEAVAEAMGRPKAGERLARRLERGGVEGASLATLVEYLRAIRAGFGDLKEVLDRYTSIPIPESQRKRAAEAPMPRAQMSARAWENGDSPPERSDARYSPRFPGKRQPFGGAPGRQEELRVLRIRRRAGYWALRRLFEYYLHAGLNSVAIPPCMKYRRVTAAHSRRVFNALYRTHRAKAARRAERLARLRTSAEKHAIESAFVECAEAIAEFAYSEMCEHDEIGWMPPEAEARAVMAVKPKHRVVTDFQMCLAEWAEVVSRYNAALMVIYERPHRAALDIAESAGSDARTRLRYRGAALRAANIARTTAPDTPRRAKSISDWRATGWPEELDRGLLERMLAAALTTWDALLPTLPPAPGPRPV
;
A
#
# COMPACT_ATOMS: atom_id res chain seq x y z
N MET A 1 -5.92 38.76 22.30
CA MET A 1 -5.06 38.82 23.49
C MET A 1 -4.64 37.44 24.05
N SER A 2 -4.93 36.30 23.41
CA SER A 2 -4.71 34.95 23.99
C SER A 2 -3.35 34.29 23.73
N GLY A 3 -2.39 34.99 23.11
CA GLY A 3 -1.10 34.40 22.70
C GLY A 3 0.01 34.52 23.74
N THR A 4 -0.09 35.48 24.66
CA THR A 4 0.93 35.80 25.65
C THR A 4 0.85 34.92 26.90
N GLU A 5 -0.35 34.59 27.36
CA GLU A 5 -0.57 33.71 28.54
C GLU A 5 -0.09 32.27 28.30
N SER A 6 -0.31 31.72 27.11
CA SER A 6 0.14 30.36 26.77
C SER A 6 1.67 30.24 26.67
N ARG A 7 2.38 31.35 26.46
CA ARG A 7 3.85 31.38 26.39
C ARG A 7 4.43 31.46 27.81
N ALA A 8 3.84 32.29 28.66
CA ALA A 8 4.20 32.41 30.07
C ALA A 8 4.08 31.07 30.84
N GLY A 9 2.97 30.32 30.65
CA GLY A 9 2.79 29.01 31.30
C GLY A 9 3.74 27.91 30.80
N ARG A 10 4.25 28.02 29.57
CA ARG A 10 5.22 27.09 29.00
C ARG A 10 6.63 27.37 29.53
N ASP A 11 6.96 28.65 29.64
CA ASP A 11 8.26 29.10 30.13
C ASP A 11 8.41 28.79 31.64
N THR A 12 7.31 28.81 32.41
CA THR A 12 7.31 28.37 33.82
C THR A 12 7.48 26.86 33.99
N LEU A 13 6.80 26.02 33.21
CA LEU A 13 6.99 24.55 33.25
C LEU A 13 8.44 24.17 32.93
N VAL A 14 8.99 24.73 31.85
CA VAL A 14 10.35 24.41 31.41
C VAL A 14 11.36 24.82 32.49
N GLY A 15 11.17 25.99 33.12
CA GLY A 15 11.98 26.43 34.25
C GLY A 15 11.92 25.47 35.45
N GLU A 16 10.72 25.14 35.93
CA GLU A 16 10.54 24.25 37.08
C GLU A 16 11.10 22.84 36.84
N LEU A 17 10.87 22.29 35.65
CA LEU A 17 11.34 20.96 35.27
C LEU A 17 12.87 20.93 35.17
N SER A 18 13.49 21.96 34.58
CA SER A 18 14.94 22.11 34.53
C SER A 18 15.57 22.24 35.91
N SER A 19 15.00 23.06 36.80
CA SER A 19 15.47 23.17 38.19
C SER A 19 15.35 21.84 38.94
N ARG A 20 14.28 21.08 38.70
CA ARG A 20 14.08 19.76 39.30
C ARG A 20 15.12 18.75 38.84
N LEU A 21 15.45 18.73 37.54
CA LEU A 21 16.50 17.87 36.99
C LEU A 21 17.88 18.21 37.59
N VAL A 22 18.21 19.49 37.77
CA VAL A 22 19.45 19.92 38.45
C VAL A 22 19.50 19.37 39.87
N ALA A 23 18.40 19.48 40.63
CA ALA A 23 18.33 18.99 42.00
C ALA A 23 18.52 17.46 42.07
N LEU A 24 17.89 16.71 41.17
CA LEU A 24 18.02 15.25 41.10
C LEU A 24 19.44 14.81 40.73
N ARG A 25 20.08 15.47 39.76
CA ARG A 25 21.48 15.20 39.42
C ARG A 25 22.41 15.48 40.60
N LYS A 26 22.22 16.61 41.29
CA LYS A 26 23.03 16.96 42.48
C LYS A 26 22.83 15.95 43.60
N ARG A 27 21.60 15.46 43.84
CA ARG A 27 21.29 14.42 44.82
C ARG A 27 21.97 13.08 44.48
N ALA A 28 22.10 12.76 43.20
CA ALA A 28 22.84 11.60 42.72
C ALA A 28 24.37 11.77 42.79
N GLY A 29 24.88 12.94 43.20
CA GLY A 29 26.32 13.21 43.30
C GLY A 29 27.05 13.28 41.95
N MET A 30 26.33 13.46 40.84
CA MET A 30 26.91 13.38 39.50
C MET A 30 27.22 14.76 38.91
N SER A 31 28.37 14.89 38.24
CA SER A 31 28.65 16.03 37.34
C SER A 31 27.87 15.87 36.03
N GLN A 32 27.73 16.94 35.24
CA GLN A 32 27.10 16.86 33.91
C GLN A 32 27.88 15.95 32.95
N GLU A 33 29.20 15.88 33.12
CA GLU A 33 30.09 14.98 32.39
C GLU A 33 29.84 13.53 32.77
N ALA A 34 29.74 13.22 34.07
CA ALA A 34 29.42 11.88 34.54
C ALA A 34 28.03 11.39 34.05
N VAL A 35 27.05 12.30 33.97
CA VAL A 35 25.74 11.97 33.36
C VAL A 35 25.90 11.67 31.87
N ALA A 36 26.70 12.45 31.16
CA ALA A 36 26.95 12.25 29.73
C ALA A 36 27.65 10.91 29.43
N GLU A 37 28.61 10.52 30.27
CA GLU A 37 29.26 9.21 30.24
C GLU A 37 28.27 8.08 30.51
N ALA A 38 27.43 8.21 31.54
CA ALA A 38 26.39 7.23 31.86
C ALA A 38 25.31 7.10 30.75
N MET A 39 25.10 8.15 29.95
CA MET A 39 24.26 8.12 28.74
C MET A 39 24.98 7.50 27.51
N GLY A 40 26.27 7.16 27.62
CA GLY A 40 27.08 6.64 26.52
C GLY A 40 27.45 7.71 25.47
N ARG A 41 27.45 8.99 25.84
CA ARG A 41 27.67 10.13 24.93
C ARG A 41 28.46 11.24 25.63
N PRO A 42 29.79 11.18 25.73
CA PRO A 42 30.57 12.12 26.55
C PRO A 42 30.39 13.60 26.10
N LYS A 43 30.91 14.00 24.94
CA LYS A 43 30.84 15.43 24.51
C LYS A 43 29.44 15.89 24.07
N ALA A 44 28.66 15.01 23.45
CA ALA A 44 27.31 15.33 22.98
C ALA A 44 26.27 15.29 24.12
N GLY A 45 26.43 14.38 25.07
CA GLY A 45 25.60 14.24 26.25
C GLY A 45 25.82 15.35 27.26
N GLU A 46 27.05 15.86 27.40
CA GLU A 46 27.30 16.97 28.34
C GLU A 46 26.59 18.26 27.89
N ARG A 47 26.67 18.57 26.58
CA ARG A 47 25.91 19.70 25.99
C ARG A 47 24.41 19.49 26.13
N LEU A 48 23.94 18.25 25.96
CA LEU A 48 22.53 17.91 26.11
C LEU A 48 22.06 18.07 27.56
N ALA A 49 22.82 17.56 28.53
CA ALA A 49 22.58 17.71 29.96
C ALA A 49 22.53 19.18 30.37
N ARG A 50 23.51 19.99 29.93
CA ARG A 50 23.51 21.45 30.14
C ARG A 50 22.28 22.12 29.58
N ARG A 51 21.83 21.73 28.39
CA ARG A 51 20.66 22.35 27.76
C ARG A 51 19.37 21.93 28.46
N LEU A 52 19.24 20.67 28.88
CA LEU A 52 18.08 20.19 29.66
C LEU A 52 17.99 20.90 31.01
N GLU A 53 19.11 21.12 31.69
CA GLU A 53 19.19 21.81 32.98
C GLU A 53 18.96 23.33 32.88
N ARG A 54 19.07 23.92 31.69
CA ARG A 54 18.83 25.35 31.43
C ARG A 54 17.48 25.64 30.78
N GLY A 55 16.68 24.61 30.51
CA GLY A 55 15.43 24.76 29.76
C GLY A 55 15.63 25.07 28.26
N GLY A 56 16.87 24.99 27.76
CA GLY A 56 17.26 25.40 26.40
C GLY A 56 17.09 24.32 25.33
N VAL A 57 16.31 23.26 25.60
CA VAL A 57 15.93 22.26 24.60
C VAL A 57 14.47 22.46 24.24
N GLU A 58 14.20 23.39 23.33
CA GLU A 58 12.90 23.46 22.68
C GLU A 58 12.61 22.10 22.04
N GLY A 59 11.58 21.41 22.56
CA GLY A 59 11.15 20.10 22.04
C GLY A 59 12.04 18.92 22.45
N ALA A 60 12.60 18.92 23.67
CA ALA A 60 13.22 17.71 24.23
C ALA A 60 12.25 16.52 24.11
N SER A 61 12.69 15.45 23.46
CA SER A 61 11.86 14.26 23.32
C SER A 61 11.73 13.55 24.68
N LEU A 62 10.61 12.87 24.91
CA LEU A 62 10.41 12.05 26.10
C LEU A 62 11.54 11.02 26.27
N ALA A 63 12.01 10.42 25.16
CA ALA A 63 13.13 9.48 25.16
C ALA A 63 14.42 10.10 25.73
N THR A 64 14.70 11.35 25.37
CA THR A 64 15.86 12.09 25.89
C THR A 64 15.76 12.32 27.40
N LEU A 65 14.55 12.63 27.89
CA LEU A 65 14.31 12.81 29.32
C LEU A 65 14.45 11.48 30.09
N VAL A 66 13.96 10.38 29.54
CA VAL A 66 14.10 9.03 30.10
C VAL A 66 15.57 8.61 30.18
N GLU A 67 16.35 8.81 29.11
CA GLU A 67 17.78 8.49 29.10
C GLU A 67 18.53 9.28 30.18
N TYR A 68 18.21 10.58 30.33
CA TYR A 68 18.80 11.42 31.36
C TYR A 68 18.44 10.97 32.78
N LEU A 69 17.15 10.71 33.05
CA LEU A 69 16.69 10.21 34.35
C LEU A 69 17.32 8.85 34.70
N ARG A 70 17.40 7.93 33.72
CA ARG A 70 18.06 6.64 33.88
C ARG A 70 19.54 6.81 34.25
N ALA A 71 20.24 7.74 33.61
CA ALA A 71 21.64 8.03 33.88
C ALA A 71 21.88 8.51 35.31
N ILE A 72 20.97 9.29 35.89
CA ILE A 72 21.02 9.76 37.29
C ILE A 72 20.28 8.84 38.28
N ARG A 73 19.81 7.66 37.83
CA ARG A 73 19.02 6.70 38.62
C ARG A 73 17.77 7.31 39.27
N ALA A 74 17.14 8.29 38.60
CA ALA A 74 15.87 8.88 38.99
C ALA A 74 14.70 8.30 38.17
N GLY A 75 13.48 8.44 38.67
CA GLY A 75 12.26 8.01 37.99
C GLY A 75 11.34 9.18 37.65
N PHE A 76 10.27 8.90 36.89
CA PHE A 76 9.22 9.91 36.64
C PHE A 76 8.48 10.33 37.90
N GLY A 77 8.46 9.48 38.95
CA GLY A 77 7.91 9.83 40.26
C GLY A 77 8.56 11.08 40.85
N ASP A 78 9.85 11.30 40.58
CA ASP A 78 10.59 12.47 41.06
C ASP A 78 10.18 13.78 40.37
N LEU A 79 9.52 13.69 39.21
CA LEU A 79 8.99 14.81 38.42
C LEU A 79 7.46 14.96 38.57
N LYS A 80 6.79 14.02 39.26
CA LYS A 80 5.33 13.92 39.32
C LYS A 80 4.67 15.24 39.73
N GLU A 81 5.16 15.88 40.78
CA GLU A 81 4.56 17.11 41.30
C GLU A 81 4.57 18.26 40.27
N VAL A 82 5.69 18.43 39.54
CA VAL A 82 5.83 19.47 38.51
C VAL A 82 4.86 19.19 37.35
N LEU A 83 4.72 17.93 36.96
CA LEU A 83 3.82 17.52 35.88
C LEU A 83 2.34 17.62 36.29
N ASP A 84 2.00 17.26 37.52
CA ASP A 84 0.64 17.36 38.06
C ASP A 84 0.20 18.82 38.18
N ARG A 85 1.09 19.70 38.64
CA ARG A 85 0.82 21.13 38.71
C ARG A 85 0.54 21.74 37.35
N TYR A 86 1.28 21.33 36.32
CA TYR A 86 1.05 21.83 34.96
C TYR A 86 -0.21 21.24 34.32
N THR A 87 -0.47 19.96 34.53
CA THR A 87 -1.66 19.29 33.94
C THR A 87 -2.97 19.65 34.63
N SER A 88 -2.92 20.17 35.85
CA SER A 88 -4.08 20.73 36.57
C SER A 88 -4.46 22.15 36.10
N ILE A 89 -3.62 22.84 35.32
CA ILE A 89 -3.96 24.14 34.74
C ILE A 89 -5.07 23.94 33.68
N PRO A 90 -6.22 24.60 33.82
CA PRO A 90 -7.31 24.44 32.87
C PRO A 90 -6.89 24.90 31.46
N ILE A 91 -7.11 24.03 30.47
CA ILE A 91 -6.82 24.34 29.06
C ILE A 91 -7.64 25.58 28.64
N PRO A 92 -7.03 26.60 27.99
CA PRO A 92 -7.76 27.77 27.50
C PRO A 92 -8.91 27.39 26.57
N GLU A 93 -10.03 28.11 26.65
CA GLU A 93 -11.26 27.80 25.89
C GLU A 93 -11.04 27.76 24.38
N SER A 94 -10.15 28.61 23.85
CA SER A 94 -9.75 28.62 22.44
C SER A 94 -9.03 27.34 21.99
N GLN A 95 -8.29 26.69 22.89
CA GLN A 95 -7.66 25.40 22.63
C GLN A 95 -8.64 24.24 22.81
N ARG A 96 -9.58 24.34 23.76
CA ARG A 96 -10.69 23.35 23.89
C ARG A 96 -11.58 23.34 22.66
N LYS A 97 -11.98 24.50 22.14
CA LYS A 97 -12.77 24.62 20.90
C LYS A 97 -12.03 24.03 19.70
N ARG A 98 -10.74 24.33 19.52
CA ARG A 98 -9.91 23.67 18.50
C ARG A 98 -9.77 22.16 18.67
N ALA A 99 -9.68 21.66 19.91
CA ALA A 99 -9.60 20.23 20.17
C ALA A 99 -10.93 19.51 19.91
N ALA A 100 -12.06 20.17 20.19
CA ALA A 100 -13.40 19.68 19.88
C ALA A 100 -13.71 19.73 18.37
N GLU A 101 -13.20 20.74 17.67
CA GLU A 101 -13.28 20.88 16.20
C GLU A 101 -12.21 20.04 15.47
N ALA A 102 -11.22 19.50 16.19
CA ALA A 102 -10.18 18.68 15.59
C ALA A 102 -10.79 17.33 15.14
N PRO A 103 -10.56 16.91 13.88
CA PRO A 103 -11.03 15.61 13.41
C PRO A 103 -10.43 14.50 14.29
N MET A 104 -11.23 13.45 14.54
CA MET A 104 -10.91 12.38 15.49
C MET A 104 -9.47 11.83 15.35
N PRO A 105 -8.85 11.39 16.46
CA PRO A 105 -7.49 10.86 16.45
C PRO A 105 -7.32 9.76 15.40
N ARG A 106 -6.23 9.85 14.64
CA ARG A 106 -5.89 8.93 13.53
C ARG A 106 -6.02 7.44 13.86
N ALA A 107 -5.84 7.05 15.13
CA ALA A 107 -5.98 5.68 15.60
C ALA A 107 -7.43 5.16 15.52
N GLN A 108 -8.43 6.04 15.72
CA GLN A 108 -9.84 5.70 15.52
C GLN A 108 -10.23 5.77 14.04
N MET A 109 -9.63 6.67 13.26
CA MET A 109 -9.80 6.65 11.79
C MET A 109 -9.20 5.40 11.15
N SER A 110 -8.10 4.84 11.66
CA SER A 110 -7.53 3.59 11.13
C SER A 110 -8.42 2.39 11.39
N ALA A 111 -9.05 2.27 12.58
CA ALA A 111 -9.97 1.16 12.84
C ALA A 111 -11.19 1.20 11.88
N ARG A 112 -11.77 2.40 11.69
CA ARG A 112 -12.90 2.60 10.78
C ARG A 112 -12.53 2.47 9.29
N ALA A 113 -11.33 2.91 8.90
CA ALA A 113 -10.84 2.77 7.52
C ALA A 113 -10.52 1.30 7.17
N TRP A 114 -10.08 0.51 8.16
CA TRP A 114 -9.87 -0.93 7.99
C TRP A 114 -11.19 -1.71 7.84
N GLU A 115 -12.24 -1.33 8.58
CA GLU A 115 -13.59 -1.90 8.41
C GLU A 115 -14.25 -1.53 7.07
N ASN A 116 -13.88 -0.38 6.49
CA ASN A 116 -14.44 0.10 5.22
C ASN A 116 -13.58 -0.22 3.98
N GLY A 117 -12.47 -0.96 4.12
CA GLY A 117 -11.60 -1.32 3.00
C GLY A 117 -10.76 -0.16 2.43
N ASP A 118 -10.64 0.96 3.16
CA ASP A 118 -9.80 2.08 2.80
C ASP A 118 -8.37 1.84 3.29
N SER A 119 -7.50 1.34 2.39
CA SER A 119 -6.08 1.13 2.69
C SER A 119 -5.41 2.44 3.19
N PRO A 120 -4.50 2.37 4.17
CA PRO A 120 -3.81 3.55 4.68
C PRO A 120 -3.11 4.29 3.55
N PRO A 121 -3.08 5.65 3.54
CA PRO A 121 -2.39 6.38 2.50
C PRO A 121 -0.91 5.99 2.48
N GLU A 122 -0.47 5.37 1.39
CA GLU A 122 0.91 4.98 1.15
C GLU A 122 1.84 6.18 1.41
N ARG A 123 2.63 6.08 2.48
CA ARG A 123 3.60 7.11 2.91
C ARG A 123 4.77 7.27 1.94
N SER A 124 4.84 6.47 0.87
CA SER A 124 5.95 6.46 -0.10
C SER A 124 5.93 7.69 -1.01
N ASP A 125 4.80 8.09 -1.57
CA ASP A 125 4.83 8.87 -2.82
C ASP A 125 5.20 10.35 -2.65
N ALA A 126 4.88 10.94 -1.50
CA ALA A 126 5.27 12.31 -1.19
C ALA A 126 6.80 12.48 -1.07
N ARG A 127 7.56 11.41 -0.75
CA ARG A 127 9.03 11.46 -0.70
C ARG A 127 9.69 11.37 -2.08
N TYR A 128 8.98 10.90 -3.10
CA TYR A 128 9.54 10.61 -4.42
C TYR A 128 9.35 11.72 -5.46
N SER A 129 8.51 12.72 -5.18
CA SER A 129 8.50 13.95 -5.99
C SER A 129 9.93 14.51 -6.09
N PRO A 130 10.48 14.72 -7.31
CA PRO A 130 11.78 15.35 -7.47
C PRO A 130 11.81 16.65 -6.68
N ARG A 131 12.73 16.73 -5.71
CA ARG A 131 13.11 18.02 -5.12
C ARG A 131 13.79 18.79 -6.24
N PHE A 132 13.01 19.56 -7.00
CA PHE A 132 13.57 20.51 -7.95
C PHE A 132 14.52 21.41 -7.16
N PRO A 133 15.78 21.59 -7.60
CA PRO A 133 16.76 22.38 -6.88
C PRO A 133 16.33 23.85 -6.90
N GLY A 134 15.47 24.23 -5.96
CA GLY A 134 15.25 25.62 -5.60
C GLY A 134 16.42 26.03 -4.74
N LYS A 135 17.45 26.64 -5.35
CA LYS A 135 18.32 27.53 -4.59
C LYS A 135 17.39 28.56 -3.94
N ARG A 136 17.32 28.57 -2.61
CA ARG A 136 16.67 29.62 -1.83
C ARG A 136 17.49 30.90 -2.02
N GLN A 137 17.33 31.56 -3.16
CA GLN A 137 17.74 32.95 -3.29
C GLN A 137 16.55 33.81 -2.85
N PRO A 138 16.72 34.75 -1.91
CA PRO A 138 15.72 35.76 -1.64
C PRO A 138 15.67 36.67 -2.87
N PHE A 139 14.68 36.46 -3.74
CA PHE A 139 14.59 37.21 -5.00
C PHE A 139 13.66 38.40 -4.85
N GLY A 140 14.25 39.61 -4.79
CA GLY A 140 13.56 40.88 -5.04
C GLY A 140 13.35 41.12 -6.54
N GLY A 141 12.71 40.18 -7.24
CA GLY A 141 12.40 40.30 -8.67
C GLY A 141 11.00 40.85 -8.92
N ALA A 142 10.83 41.65 -9.98
CA ALA A 142 9.56 42.22 -10.43
C ALA A 142 8.43 41.16 -10.47
N PRO A 143 7.19 41.51 -10.07
CA PRO A 143 6.10 40.56 -9.83
C PRO A 143 5.79 39.63 -11.01
N GLY A 144 5.94 40.08 -12.26
CA GLY A 144 5.72 39.26 -13.46
C GLY A 144 6.67 38.05 -13.59
N ARG A 145 7.96 38.25 -13.30
CA ARG A 145 8.98 37.19 -13.42
C ARG A 145 8.78 36.07 -12.38
N GLN A 146 8.17 36.39 -11.24
CA GLN A 146 7.87 35.42 -10.20
C GLN A 146 6.72 34.48 -10.61
N GLU A 147 5.67 35.03 -11.23
CA GLU A 147 4.53 34.24 -11.69
C GLU A 147 4.92 33.34 -12.86
N GLU A 148 5.71 33.81 -13.81
CA GLU A 148 6.25 32.97 -14.90
C GLU A 148 7.05 31.77 -14.37
N LEU A 149 7.93 31.98 -13.38
CA LEU A 149 8.68 30.91 -12.74
C LEU A 149 7.77 29.95 -11.96
N ARG A 150 6.69 30.45 -11.37
CA ARG A 150 5.69 29.64 -10.66
C ARG A 150 4.94 28.75 -11.65
N VAL A 151 4.44 29.31 -12.74
CA VAL A 151 3.77 28.58 -13.82
C VAL A 151 4.69 27.52 -14.41
N LEU A 152 5.94 27.86 -14.71
CA LEU A 152 6.93 26.91 -15.23
C LEU A 152 7.17 25.74 -14.25
N ARG A 153 7.24 26.00 -12.93
CA ARG A 153 7.36 24.93 -11.92
C ARG A 153 6.13 24.03 -11.87
N ILE A 154 4.93 24.60 -12.02
CA ILE A 154 3.67 23.85 -12.07
C ILE A 154 3.66 22.95 -13.31
N ARG A 155 3.96 23.51 -14.49
CA ARG A 155 4.04 22.76 -15.76
C ARG A 155 5.06 21.63 -15.72
N ARG A 156 6.28 21.87 -15.24
CA ARG A 156 7.31 20.83 -15.07
C ARG A 156 6.88 19.71 -14.11
N ARG A 157 6.18 20.06 -13.03
CA ARG A 157 5.64 19.06 -12.09
C ARG A 157 4.53 18.25 -12.74
N ALA A 158 3.61 18.90 -13.46
CA ALA A 158 2.53 18.22 -14.17
C ALA A 158 3.07 17.27 -15.25
N GLY A 159 4.04 17.72 -16.06
CA GLY A 159 4.72 16.88 -17.06
C GLY A 159 5.39 15.66 -16.43
N TYR A 160 6.08 15.82 -15.29
CA TYR A 160 6.62 14.67 -14.55
C TYR A 160 5.53 13.68 -14.11
N TRP A 161 4.38 14.16 -13.64
CA TRP A 161 3.28 13.28 -13.24
C TRP A 161 2.62 12.57 -14.44
N ALA A 162 2.58 13.19 -15.62
CA ALA A 162 2.13 12.56 -16.86
C ALA A 162 3.11 11.44 -17.28
N LEU A 163 4.40 11.75 -17.38
CA LEU A 163 5.47 10.77 -17.61
C LEU A 163 5.43 9.63 -16.61
N ARG A 164 5.17 9.94 -15.34
CA ARG A 164 5.09 8.94 -14.30
C ARG A 164 3.91 7.98 -14.52
N ARG A 165 2.76 8.47 -14.98
CA ARG A 165 1.61 7.61 -15.30
C ARG A 165 1.96 6.64 -16.43
N LEU A 166 2.60 7.12 -17.48
CA LEU A 166 3.06 6.28 -18.57
C LEU A 166 4.09 5.25 -18.11
N PHE A 167 5.01 5.64 -17.23
CA PHE A 167 5.95 4.70 -16.62
C PHE A 167 5.25 3.60 -15.82
N GLU A 168 4.23 3.92 -15.02
CA GLU A 168 3.49 2.88 -14.29
C GLU A 168 2.79 1.90 -15.24
N TYR A 169 2.29 2.37 -16.40
CA TYR A 169 1.75 1.48 -17.44
C TYR A 169 2.80 0.46 -17.93
N TYR A 170 3.98 0.93 -18.35
CA TYR A 170 5.08 0.05 -18.76
C TYR A 170 5.56 -0.85 -17.63
N LEU A 171 5.61 -0.34 -16.40
CA LEU A 171 6.02 -1.10 -15.23
C LEU A 171 5.14 -2.33 -15.01
N HIS A 172 3.83 -2.12 -14.97
CA HIS A 172 2.90 -3.20 -14.72
C HIS A 172 2.76 -4.14 -15.92
N ALA A 173 2.83 -3.63 -17.15
CA ALA A 173 2.93 -4.46 -18.35
C ALA A 173 4.16 -5.39 -18.29
N GLY A 174 5.33 -4.85 -17.91
CA GLY A 174 6.55 -5.62 -17.74
C GLY A 174 6.49 -6.63 -16.59
N LEU A 175 5.86 -6.27 -15.46
CA LEU A 175 5.67 -7.21 -14.34
C LEU A 175 4.70 -8.34 -14.67
N ASN A 176 3.71 -8.08 -15.54
CA ASN A 176 2.78 -9.10 -16.02
C ASN A 176 3.44 -10.07 -17.00
N SER A 177 4.35 -9.59 -17.87
CA SER A 177 5.03 -10.46 -18.85
C SER A 177 5.97 -11.47 -18.19
N VAL A 178 6.53 -11.16 -17.02
CA VAL A 178 7.32 -12.09 -16.20
C VAL A 178 6.47 -12.96 -15.26
N ALA A 179 5.14 -12.94 -15.42
CA ALA A 179 4.18 -13.75 -14.68
C ALA A 179 4.27 -13.61 -13.14
N ILE A 180 4.73 -12.47 -12.61
CA ILE A 180 4.75 -12.22 -11.16
C ILE A 180 3.33 -11.78 -10.71
N PRO A 181 2.64 -12.55 -9.85
CA PRO A 181 1.27 -12.20 -9.47
C PRO A 181 1.15 -10.84 -8.75
N PRO A 182 0.07 -10.07 -8.98
CA PRO A 182 -0.16 -8.74 -8.39
C PRO A 182 -0.05 -8.67 -6.86
N CYS A 183 -0.42 -9.75 -6.18
CA CYS A 183 -0.46 -9.86 -4.72
C CYS A 183 0.88 -10.24 -4.07
N MET A 184 1.90 -10.61 -4.84
CA MET A 184 3.18 -11.06 -4.28
C MET A 184 3.97 -9.91 -3.66
N LYS A 185 4.53 -10.14 -2.46
CA LYS A 185 5.46 -9.19 -1.80
C LYS A 185 6.61 -8.78 -2.72
N TYR A 186 7.14 -9.74 -3.49
CA TYR A 186 8.23 -9.51 -4.44
C TYR A 186 7.84 -8.49 -5.51
N ARG A 187 6.61 -8.56 -6.07
CA ARG A 187 6.14 -7.58 -7.07
C ARG A 187 6.20 -6.16 -6.55
N ARG A 188 5.75 -5.92 -5.31
CA ARG A 188 5.79 -4.60 -4.66
C ARG A 188 7.21 -4.09 -4.50
N VAL A 189 8.15 -4.98 -4.14
CA VAL A 189 9.56 -4.66 -3.97
C VAL A 189 10.22 -4.34 -5.32
N THR A 190 9.98 -5.17 -6.33
CA THR A 190 10.43 -4.97 -7.72
C THR A 190 9.91 -3.65 -8.29
N ALA A 191 8.61 -3.38 -8.14
CA ALA A 191 7.99 -2.12 -8.55
C ALA A 191 8.63 -0.92 -7.84
N ALA A 192 8.77 -0.98 -6.51
CA ALA A 192 9.41 0.08 -5.74
C ALA A 192 10.87 0.33 -6.16
N HIS A 193 11.62 -0.72 -6.53
CA HIS A 193 12.98 -0.59 -7.04
C HIS A 193 13.00 0.03 -8.45
N SER A 194 12.20 -0.49 -9.37
CA SER A 194 12.07 0.01 -10.75
C SER A 194 11.73 1.50 -10.78
N ARG A 195 10.83 1.95 -9.90
CA ARG A 195 10.52 3.38 -9.70
C ARG A 195 11.71 4.23 -9.29
N ARG A 196 12.63 3.69 -8.48
CA ARG A 196 13.86 4.41 -8.08
C ARG A 196 14.82 4.51 -9.25
N VAL A 197 14.96 3.44 -10.02
CA VAL A 197 15.76 3.38 -11.25
C VAL A 197 15.25 4.40 -12.25
N PHE A 198 13.96 4.37 -12.60
CA PHE A 198 13.33 5.36 -13.47
C PHE A 198 13.56 6.80 -12.99
N ASN A 199 13.39 7.06 -11.70
CA ASN A 199 13.65 8.39 -11.13
C ASN A 199 15.13 8.79 -11.22
N ALA A 200 16.07 7.84 -11.16
CA ALA A 200 17.49 8.10 -11.37
C ALA A 200 17.78 8.43 -12.84
N LEU A 201 17.22 7.65 -13.78
CA LEU A 201 17.31 7.88 -15.22
C LEU A 201 16.77 9.27 -15.59
N TYR A 202 15.52 9.57 -15.22
CA TYR A 202 14.88 10.88 -15.47
C TYR A 202 15.70 12.06 -14.92
N ARG A 203 16.20 11.97 -13.68
CA ARG A 203 17.00 13.05 -13.06
C ARG A 203 18.38 13.21 -13.69
N THR A 204 18.87 12.19 -14.38
CA THR A 204 20.19 12.18 -15.04
C THR A 204 20.06 12.17 -16.56
N HIS A 205 18.87 12.48 -17.10
CA HIS A 205 18.63 12.53 -18.54
C HIS A 205 19.64 13.43 -19.26
N ARG A 206 19.90 14.63 -18.71
CA ARG A 206 20.91 15.59 -19.22
C ARG A 206 22.28 15.52 -18.53
N ALA A 207 22.53 14.53 -17.68
CA ALA A 207 23.80 14.41 -16.97
C ALA A 207 24.81 13.56 -17.78
N LYS A 208 26.10 13.72 -17.49
CA LYS A 208 27.16 12.85 -18.05
C LYS A 208 26.89 11.38 -17.68
N ALA A 209 27.18 10.47 -18.61
CA ALA A 209 26.95 9.02 -18.47
C ALA A 209 27.54 8.45 -17.18
N ALA A 210 28.74 8.88 -16.78
CA ALA A 210 29.39 8.44 -15.54
C ALA A 210 28.55 8.68 -14.28
N ARG A 211 27.86 9.83 -14.20
CA ARG A 211 27.00 10.17 -13.05
C ARG A 211 25.72 9.34 -13.01
N ARG A 212 25.20 8.94 -14.19
CA ARG A 212 24.07 8.01 -14.29
C ARG A 212 24.50 6.64 -13.78
N ALA A 213 25.61 6.12 -14.29
CA ALA A 213 26.16 4.82 -13.88
C ALA A 213 26.41 4.75 -12.36
N GLU A 214 27.06 5.76 -11.77
CA GLU A 214 27.28 5.85 -10.33
C GLU A 214 25.97 5.79 -9.53
N ARG A 215 24.91 6.44 -10.02
CA ARG A 215 23.62 6.48 -9.34
C ARG A 215 22.87 5.15 -9.42
N LEU A 216 22.95 4.46 -10.55
CA LEU A 216 22.38 3.13 -10.73
C LEU A 216 23.11 2.10 -9.86
N ALA A 217 24.45 2.13 -9.85
CA ALA A 217 25.26 1.27 -8.98
C ALA A 217 24.87 1.41 -7.49
N ARG A 218 24.67 2.64 -7.00
CA ARG A 218 24.19 2.88 -5.63
C ARG A 218 22.81 2.29 -5.35
N LEU A 219 21.90 2.30 -6.33
CA LEU A 219 20.58 1.69 -6.18
C LEU A 219 20.69 0.16 -6.13
N ARG A 220 21.57 -0.43 -6.94
CA ARG A 220 21.85 -1.88 -6.94
C ARG A 220 22.45 -2.34 -5.61
N THR A 221 23.49 -1.68 -5.10
CA THR A 221 24.04 -1.94 -3.74
C THR A 221 22.98 -1.77 -2.65
N SER A 222 22.09 -0.77 -2.79
CA SER A 222 20.98 -0.60 -1.83
C SER A 222 19.97 -1.74 -1.91
N ALA A 223 19.72 -2.33 -3.08
CA ALA A 223 18.84 -3.47 -3.24
C ALA A 223 19.42 -4.74 -2.64
N GLU A 224 20.71 -4.99 -2.88
CA GLU A 224 21.48 -6.09 -2.28
C GLU A 224 21.46 -6.00 -0.75
N LYS A 225 21.68 -4.81 -0.18
CA LYS A 225 21.60 -4.58 1.27
C LYS A 225 20.22 -4.91 1.86
N HIS A 226 19.16 -4.81 1.06
CA HIS A 226 17.80 -5.14 1.46
C HIS A 226 17.38 -6.57 1.07
N ALA A 227 18.35 -7.41 0.66
CA ALA A 227 18.12 -8.81 0.27
C ALA A 227 17.04 -8.96 -0.82
N ILE A 228 17.00 -8.02 -1.77
CA ILE A 228 16.21 -8.20 -2.99
C ILE A 228 16.98 -9.16 -3.89
N GLU A 229 16.35 -10.26 -4.31
CA GLU A 229 17.01 -11.24 -5.20
C GLU A 229 17.46 -10.58 -6.50
N SER A 230 18.63 -10.98 -7.01
CA SER A 230 19.26 -10.38 -8.18
C SER A 230 18.37 -10.39 -9.41
N ALA A 231 17.66 -11.50 -9.65
CA ALA A 231 16.72 -11.63 -10.77
C ALA A 231 15.61 -10.56 -10.74
N PHE A 232 15.12 -10.17 -9.56
CA PHE A 232 14.12 -9.10 -9.43
C PHE A 232 14.72 -7.72 -9.65
N VAL A 233 15.97 -7.50 -9.21
CA VAL A 233 16.67 -6.25 -9.49
C VAL A 233 16.88 -6.08 -10.99
N GLU A 234 17.35 -7.11 -11.67
CA GLU A 234 17.58 -7.11 -13.12
C GLU A 234 16.29 -6.89 -13.90
N CYS A 235 15.20 -7.59 -13.52
CA CYS A 235 13.88 -7.37 -14.09
C CYS A 235 13.40 -5.91 -13.89
N ALA A 236 13.55 -5.37 -12.68
CA ALA A 236 13.16 -3.99 -12.37
C ALA A 236 13.97 -2.95 -13.15
N GLU A 237 15.28 -3.18 -13.32
CA GLU A 237 16.19 -2.34 -14.10
C GLU A 237 15.82 -2.38 -15.58
N ALA A 238 15.64 -3.57 -16.16
CA ALA A 238 15.27 -3.75 -17.57
C ALA A 238 13.94 -3.06 -17.91
N ILE A 239 12.92 -3.20 -17.05
CA ILE A 239 11.63 -2.53 -17.23
C ILE A 239 11.78 -1.00 -17.21
N ALA A 240 12.57 -0.48 -16.26
CA ALA A 240 12.77 0.96 -16.14
C ALA A 240 13.59 1.55 -17.29
N GLU A 241 14.60 0.82 -17.77
CA GLU A 241 15.40 1.20 -18.92
C GLU A 241 14.60 1.17 -20.22
N PHE A 242 13.85 0.10 -20.46
CA PHE A 242 12.94 0.00 -21.61
C PHE A 242 11.95 1.18 -21.64
N ALA A 243 11.20 1.38 -20.55
CA ALA A 243 10.22 2.46 -20.47
C ALA A 243 10.87 3.84 -20.65
N TYR A 244 12.07 4.05 -20.11
CA TYR A 244 12.78 5.31 -20.27
C TYR A 244 13.27 5.54 -21.71
N SER A 245 13.73 4.50 -22.40
CA SER A 245 14.16 4.57 -23.80
C SER A 245 12.99 4.90 -24.72
N GLU A 246 11.85 4.21 -24.56
CA GLU A 246 10.60 4.50 -25.29
C GLU A 246 10.20 5.98 -25.15
N MET A 247 10.20 6.49 -23.91
CA MET A 247 9.89 7.90 -23.64
C MET A 247 10.89 8.88 -24.26
N CYS A 248 12.16 8.48 -24.42
CA CYS A 248 13.15 9.30 -25.11
C CYS A 248 12.89 9.31 -26.62
N GLU A 249 12.58 8.16 -27.21
CA GLU A 249 12.32 8.01 -28.64
C GLU A 249 11.08 8.80 -29.07
N HIS A 250 10.07 8.88 -28.20
CA HIS A 250 8.86 9.66 -28.44
C HIS A 250 8.93 11.14 -28.00
N ASP A 251 10.11 11.65 -27.62
CA ASP A 251 10.35 13.02 -27.11
C ASP A 251 9.41 13.44 -25.95
N GLU A 252 9.00 12.47 -25.14
CA GLU A 252 8.13 12.71 -23.99
C GLU A 252 8.94 13.29 -22.82
N ILE A 253 10.25 13.00 -22.76
CA ILE A 253 11.14 13.48 -21.71
C ILE A 253 11.44 14.97 -21.88
N GLY A 254 10.59 15.79 -21.28
CA GLY A 254 10.69 17.25 -21.32
C GLY A 254 9.41 17.92 -21.74
N TRP A 255 8.43 17.15 -22.23
CA TRP A 255 7.10 17.63 -22.51
C TRP A 255 6.49 18.32 -21.28
N MET A 256 5.85 19.46 -21.54
CA MET A 256 5.20 20.28 -20.52
C MET A 256 3.77 20.60 -20.96
N PRO A 257 2.74 20.14 -20.20
CA PRO A 257 1.36 20.41 -20.55
C PRO A 257 1.07 21.91 -20.59
N PRO A 258 0.05 22.37 -21.34
CA PRO A 258 -0.48 23.73 -21.23
C PRO A 258 -0.77 24.12 -19.78
N GLU A 259 -0.74 25.42 -19.47
CA GLU A 259 -0.88 25.88 -18.08
C GLU A 259 -2.20 25.44 -17.43
N ALA A 260 -3.32 25.55 -18.15
CA ALA A 260 -4.63 25.16 -17.63
C ALA A 260 -4.66 23.69 -17.21
N GLU A 261 -4.14 22.80 -18.07
CA GLU A 261 -4.02 21.37 -17.77
C GLU A 261 -3.06 21.11 -16.62
N ALA A 262 -1.91 21.81 -16.59
CA ALA A 262 -0.94 21.69 -15.50
C ALA A 262 -1.56 22.08 -14.15
N ARG A 263 -2.38 23.14 -14.11
CA ARG A 263 -3.13 23.56 -12.91
C ARG A 263 -4.15 22.50 -12.52
N ALA A 264 -4.89 21.91 -13.47
CA ALA A 264 -5.85 20.84 -13.21
C ALA A 264 -5.18 19.59 -12.60
N VAL A 265 -4.07 19.11 -13.19
CA VAL A 265 -3.28 17.98 -12.65
C VAL A 265 -2.76 18.29 -11.24
N MET A 266 -2.32 19.52 -11.00
CA MET A 266 -1.77 19.93 -9.71
C MET A 266 -2.83 20.24 -8.64
N ALA A 267 -4.09 20.49 -9.03
CA ALA A 267 -5.22 20.61 -8.10
C ALA A 267 -5.57 19.25 -7.46
N VAL A 268 -5.38 18.16 -8.20
CA VAL A 268 -5.53 16.79 -7.67
C VAL A 268 -4.46 16.54 -6.61
N LYS A 269 -4.80 15.92 -5.48
CA LYS A 269 -3.82 15.56 -4.43
C LYS A 269 -2.81 14.54 -4.99
N PRO A 270 -1.52 14.58 -4.61
CA PRO A 270 -0.49 13.69 -5.16
C PRO A 270 -0.87 12.20 -5.18
N LYS A 271 -1.52 11.70 -4.12
CA LYS A 271 -1.98 10.31 -4.00
C LYS A 271 -3.06 9.88 -5.01
N HIS A 272 -3.64 10.83 -5.74
CA HIS A 272 -4.66 10.60 -6.77
C HIS A 272 -4.18 11.00 -8.18
N ARG A 273 -2.94 11.47 -8.32
CA ARG A 273 -2.38 11.87 -9.63
C ARG A 273 -1.88 10.68 -10.44
N VAL A 274 -1.64 9.57 -9.77
CA VAL A 274 -1.21 8.31 -10.37
C VAL A 274 -2.22 7.27 -9.92
N VAL A 275 -2.59 6.38 -10.84
CA VAL A 275 -3.33 5.17 -10.46
C VAL A 275 -2.45 4.45 -9.45
N THR A 276 -2.97 4.26 -8.24
CA THR A 276 -2.18 3.61 -7.20
C THR A 276 -1.80 2.21 -7.65
N ASP A 277 -0.67 1.69 -7.19
CA ASP A 277 -0.29 0.30 -7.42
C ASP A 277 -1.41 -0.66 -7.08
N PHE A 278 -2.09 -0.37 -5.99
CA PHE A 278 -3.25 -1.11 -5.56
C PHE A 278 -4.35 -1.15 -6.63
N GLN A 279 -4.70 -0.01 -7.23
CA GLN A 279 -5.74 0.05 -8.27
C GLN A 279 -5.35 -0.71 -9.54
N MET A 280 -4.08 -0.62 -9.96
CA MET A 280 -3.59 -1.39 -11.10
C MET A 280 -3.58 -2.89 -10.80
N CYS A 281 -3.00 -3.30 -9.67
CA CYS A 281 -3.01 -4.69 -9.23
C CYS A 281 -4.44 -5.23 -9.05
N LEU A 282 -5.39 -4.40 -8.61
CA LEU A 282 -6.79 -4.80 -8.45
C LEU A 282 -7.49 -4.99 -9.80
N ALA A 283 -7.24 -4.10 -10.77
CA ALA A 283 -7.77 -4.24 -12.12
C ALA A 283 -7.23 -5.49 -12.81
N GLU A 284 -5.92 -5.73 -12.70
CA GLU A 284 -5.27 -6.94 -13.21
C GLU A 284 -5.79 -8.20 -12.52
N TRP A 285 -5.94 -8.18 -11.18
CA TRP A 285 -6.51 -9.31 -10.45
C TRP A 285 -7.95 -9.59 -10.89
N ALA A 286 -8.76 -8.54 -11.11
CA ALA A 286 -10.12 -8.69 -11.62
C ALA A 286 -10.13 -9.31 -13.03
N GLU A 287 -9.18 -8.94 -13.89
CA GLU A 287 -9.04 -9.54 -15.22
C GLU A 287 -8.62 -11.02 -15.14
N VAL A 288 -7.67 -11.37 -14.27
CA VAL A 288 -7.25 -12.76 -14.03
C VAL A 288 -8.41 -13.60 -13.51
N VAL A 289 -9.17 -13.08 -12.54
CA VAL A 289 -10.39 -13.72 -12.03
C VAL A 289 -11.44 -13.86 -13.13
N SER A 290 -11.61 -12.86 -13.98
CA SER A 290 -12.55 -12.91 -15.11
C SER A 290 -12.16 -14.00 -16.11
N ARG A 291 -10.87 -14.08 -16.49
CA ARG A 291 -10.34 -15.15 -17.37
C ARG A 291 -10.49 -16.53 -16.75
N TYR A 292 -10.17 -16.65 -15.45
CA TYR A 292 -10.36 -17.88 -14.69
C TYR A 292 -11.83 -18.31 -14.69
N ASN A 293 -12.75 -17.41 -14.38
CA ASN A 293 -14.18 -17.69 -14.38
C ASN A 293 -14.69 -18.05 -15.77
N ALA A 294 -14.23 -17.38 -16.83
CA ALA A 294 -14.59 -17.73 -18.20
C ALA A 294 -14.12 -19.14 -18.57
N ALA A 295 -12.87 -19.49 -18.24
CA ALA A 295 -12.34 -20.83 -18.45
C ALA A 295 -13.10 -21.89 -17.62
N LEU A 296 -13.43 -21.58 -16.37
CA LEU A 296 -14.26 -22.43 -15.53
C LEU A 296 -15.65 -22.63 -16.13
N MET A 297 -16.30 -21.59 -16.65
CA MET A 297 -17.64 -21.73 -17.25
C MET A 297 -17.63 -22.72 -18.42
N VAL A 298 -16.62 -22.67 -19.30
CA VAL A 298 -16.46 -23.64 -20.40
C VAL A 298 -16.30 -25.06 -19.87
N ILE A 299 -15.56 -25.25 -18.77
CA ILE A 299 -15.38 -26.56 -18.13
C ILE A 299 -16.69 -27.01 -17.44
N TYR A 300 -17.41 -26.08 -16.81
CA TYR A 300 -18.63 -26.32 -16.02
C TYR A 300 -19.81 -26.71 -16.90
N GLU A 301 -19.83 -26.27 -18.16
CA GLU A 301 -20.85 -26.67 -19.12
C GLU A 301 -20.70 -28.13 -19.59
N ARG A 302 -19.50 -28.71 -19.55
CA ARG A 302 -19.26 -30.07 -20.08
C ARG A 302 -20.04 -31.16 -19.35
N PRO A 303 -20.06 -31.24 -17.99
CA PRO A 303 -20.89 -32.21 -17.27
C PRO A 303 -22.37 -32.07 -17.57
N HIS A 304 -22.87 -30.83 -17.67
CA HIS A 304 -24.25 -30.55 -18.02
C HIS A 304 -24.57 -31.05 -19.43
N ARG A 305 -23.69 -30.75 -20.40
CA ARG A 305 -23.86 -31.19 -21.79
C ARG A 305 -23.82 -32.70 -21.94
N ALA A 306 -22.88 -33.38 -21.28
CA ALA A 306 -22.81 -34.84 -21.26
C ALA A 306 -24.11 -35.48 -20.72
N ALA A 307 -24.70 -34.90 -19.67
CA ALA A 307 -26.00 -35.34 -19.15
C ALA A 307 -27.16 -35.01 -20.11
N LEU A 308 -27.13 -33.86 -20.79
CA LEU A 308 -28.13 -33.49 -21.78
C LEU A 308 -28.10 -34.38 -23.02
N ASP A 309 -26.92 -34.72 -23.54
CA ASP A 309 -26.77 -35.57 -24.73
C ASP A 309 -27.44 -36.94 -24.50
N ILE A 310 -27.32 -37.47 -23.28
CA ILE A 310 -28.02 -38.70 -22.86
C ILE A 310 -29.55 -38.49 -22.87
N ALA A 311 -30.04 -37.38 -22.32
CA ALA A 311 -31.46 -37.08 -22.31
C ALA A 311 -32.05 -36.88 -23.73
N GLU A 312 -31.31 -36.21 -24.62
CA GLU A 312 -31.75 -35.95 -25.99
C GLU A 312 -31.79 -37.22 -26.83
N SER A 313 -30.91 -38.19 -26.56
CA SER A 313 -30.92 -39.50 -27.22
C SER A 313 -32.17 -40.35 -26.94
N ALA A 314 -32.95 -40.03 -25.90
CA ALA A 314 -34.12 -40.81 -25.50
C ALA A 314 -35.41 -40.48 -26.28
N GLY A 315 -35.38 -39.54 -27.22
CA GLY A 315 -36.49 -39.31 -28.16
C GLY A 315 -37.80 -38.80 -27.53
N SER A 316 -37.74 -38.11 -26.39
CA SER A 316 -38.94 -37.70 -25.62
C SER A 316 -39.64 -36.43 -26.15
N ASP A 317 -40.91 -36.25 -25.75
CA ASP A 317 -41.67 -35.03 -26.05
C ASP A 317 -41.07 -33.77 -25.40
N ALA A 318 -41.56 -32.58 -25.77
CA ALA A 318 -41.01 -31.31 -25.31
C ALA A 318 -41.10 -31.09 -23.78
N ARG A 319 -42.17 -31.56 -23.13
CA ARG A 319 -42.37 -31.42 -21.68
C ARG A 319 -41.41 -32.32 -20.91
N THR A 320 -41.28 -33.57 -21.37
CA THR A 320 -40.35 -34.54 -20.78
C THR A 320 -38.89 -34.08 -20.95
N ARG A 321 -38.52 -33.54 -22.12
CA ARG A 321 -37.20 -32.94 -22.36
C ARG A 321 -36.88 -31.79 -21.39
N LEU A 322 -37.85 -30.93 -21.08
CA LEU A 322 -37.63 -29.85 -20.12
C LEU A 322 -37.33 -30.37 -18.71
N ARG A 323 -38.00 -31.46 -18.30
CA ARG A 323 -37.77 -32.09 -17.00
C ARG A 323 -36.38 -32.75 -16.94
N TYR A 324 -35.97 -33.45 -18.00
CA TYR A 324 -34.60 -33.96 -18.09
C TYR A 324 -33.54 -32.86 -18.09
N ARG A 325 -33.80 -31.67 -18.67
CA ARG A 325 -32.88 -30.52 -18.54
C ARG A 325 -32.69 -30.10 -17.08
N GLY A 326 -33.77 -30.03 -16.30
CA GLY A 326 -33.68 -29.76 -14.86
C GLY A 326 -32.88 -30.83 -14.11
N ALA A 327 -33.05 -32.09 -14.48
CA ALA A 327 -32.26 -33.20 -13.95
C ALA A 327 -30.76 -33.06 -14.31
N ALA A 328 -30.42 -32.86 -15.58
CA ALA A 328 -29.04 -32.69 -16.05
C ALA A 328 -28.33 -31.54 -15.31
N LEU A 329 -29.01 -30.40 -15.12
CA LEU A 329 -28.47 -29.26 -14.39
C LEU A 329 -28.15 -29.61 -12.94
N ARG A 330 -29.04 -30.34 -12.26
CA ARG A 330 -28.83 -30.72 -10.86
C ARG A 330 -27.75 -31.81 -10.72
N ALA A 331 -27.64 -32.74 -11.67
CA ALA A 331 -26.51 -33.69 -11.73
C ALA A 331 -25.16 -32.98 -11.89
N ALA A 332 -25.06 -32.03 -12.83
CA ALA A 332 -23.86 -31.22 -13.03
C ALA A 332 -23.51 -30.40 -11.77
N ASN A 333 -24.51 -29.87 -11.06
CA ASN A 333 -24.30 -29.18 -9.78
C ASN A 333 -23.74 -30.09 -8.69
N ILE A 334 -24.21 -31.33 -8.57
CA ILE A 334 -23.64 -32.30 -7.62
C ILE A 334 -22.19 -32.56 -7.96
N ALA A 335 -21.89 -32.83 -9.24
CA ALA A 335 -20.52 -33.08 -9.70
C ALA A 335 -19.59 -31.92 -9.34
N ARG A 336 -19.99 -30.68 -9.65
CA ARG A 336 -19.21 -29.46 -9.41
C ARG A 336 -18.96 -29.15 -7.93
N THR A 337 -19.96 -29.38 -7.07
CA THR A 337 -19.92 -28.91 -5.67
C THR A 337 -19.42 -29.95 -4.68
N THR A 338 -19.10 -31.15 -5.15
CA THR A 338 -18.62 -32.25 -4.31
C THR A 338 -17.38 -32.89 -4.92
N ALA A 339 -16.30 -32.97 -4.13
CA ALA A 339 -15.06 -33.61 -4.56
C ALA A 339 -15.24 -35.14 -4.64
N PRO A 340 -14.45 -35.83 -5.51
CA PRO A 340 -14.41 -37.29 -5.57
C PRO A 340 -14.16 -37.91 -4.20
N ASP A 341 -14.76 -39.06 -3.95
CA ASP A 341 -14.56 -39.88 -2.75
C ASP A 341 -14.84 -39.20 -1.40
N THR A 342 -15.66 -38.14 -1.40
CA THR A 342 -16.08 -37.46 -0.17
C THR A 342 -17.42 -37.96 0.36
N PRO A 343 -17.62 -38.02 1.70
CA PRO A 343 -18.93 -38.31 2.30
C PRO A 343 -20.03 -37.36 1.82
N ARG A 344 -19.67 -36.11 1.54
CA ARG A 344 -20.57 -35.10 0.99
C ARG A 344 -21.10 -35.47 -0.40
N ARG A 345 -20.23 -36.03 -1.27
CA ARG A 345 -20.63 -36.53 -2.59
C ARG A 345 -21.57 -37.72 -2.45
N ALA A 346 -21.23 -38.70 -1.61
CA ALA A 346 -22.08 -39.86 -1.35
C ALA A 346 -23.48 -39.45 -0.87
N LYS A 347 -23.55 -38.49 0.07
CA LYS A 347 -24.82 -37.92 0.53
C LYS A 347 -25.60 -37.25 -0.61
N SER A 348 -24.95 -36.42 -1.41
CA SER A 348 -25.61 -35.70 -2.52
C SER A 348 -26.16 -36.64 -3.59
N ILE A 349 -25.47 -37.77 -3.85
CA ILE A 349 -25.94 -38.84 -4.73
C ILE A 349 -27.15 -39.57 -4.13
N SER A 350 -27.12 -39.84 -2.82
CA SER A 350 -28.27 -40.42 -2.11
C SER A 350 -29.49 -39.51 -2.18
N ASP A 351 -29.31 -38.21 -1.91
CA ASP A 351 -30.38 -37.20 -1.99
C ASP A 351 -30.94 -37.06 -3.42
N TRP A 352 -30.09 -37.20 -4.44
CA TRP A 352 -30.50 -37.25 -5.84
C TRP A 352 -31.43 -38.43 -6.13
N ARG A 353 -31.08 -39.62 -5.65
CA ARG A 353 -31.86 -40.85 -5.83
C ARG A 353 -33.19 -40.81 -5.09
N ALA A 354 -33.17 -40.27 -3.88
CA ALA A 354 -34.34 -40.08 -3.03
C ALA A 354 -35.28 -38.97 -3.53
N THR A 355 -34.87 -38.19 -4.54
CA THR A 355 -35.76 -37.18 -5.12
C THR A 355 -36.98 -37.85 -5.76
N GLY A 356 -38.17 -37.34 -5.45
CA GLY A 356 -39.43 -37.72 -6.06
C GLY A 356 -39.55 -37.24 -7.50
N TRP A 357 -38.66 -37.72 -8.38
CA TRP A 357 -38.73 -37.47 -9.81
C TRP A 357 -40.09 -37.94 -10.37
N PRO A 358 -40.69 -37.18 -11.30
CA PRO A 358 -41.93 -37.59 -11.94
C PRO A 358 -41.84 -38.98 -12.56
N GLU A 359 -42.94 -39.74 -12.50
CA GLU A 359 -42.99 -41.14 -12.97
C GLU A 359 -42.68 -41.30 -14.46
N GLU A 360 -42.96 -40.27 -15.26
CA GLU A 360 -42.65 -40.22 -16.69
C GLU A 360 -41.14 -40.13 -17.00
N LEU A 361 -40.28 -39.89 -16.00
CA LEU A 361 -38.83 -39.91 -16.18
C LEU A 361 -38.27 -41.30 -15.92
N ASP A 362 -37.65 -41.89 -16.94
CA ASP A 362 -36.90 -43.14 -16.83
C ASP A 362 -35.77 -43.02 -15.80
N ARG A 363 -35.85 -43.83 -14.74
CA ARG A 363 -34.87 -43.86 -13.63
C ARG A 363 -33.49 -44.31 -14.08
N GLY A 364 -33.40 -45.25 -15.03
CA GLY A 364 -32.12 -45.70 -15.59
C GLY A 364 -31.43 -44.60 -16.40
N LEU A 365 -32.17 -43.78 -17.12
CA LEU A 365 -31.67 -42.60 -17.82
C LEU A 365 -31.16 -41.56 -16.82
N LEU A 366 -31.91 -41.28 -15.74
CA LEU A 366 -31.48 -40.36 -14.68
C LEU A 366 -30.17 -40.80 -14.02
N GLU A 367 -29.97 -42.09 -13.75
CA GLU A 367 -28.70 -42.61 -13.21
C GLU A 367 -27.55 -42.48 -14.21
N ARG A 368 -27.79 -42.77 -15.50
CA ARG A 368 -26.77 -42.58 -16.56
C ARG A 368 -26.37 -41.11 -16.72
N MET A 369 -27.33 -40.19 -16.63
CA MET A 369 -27.06 -38.75 -16.67
C MET A 369 -26.20 -38.31 -15.49
N LEU A 370 -26.53 -38.76 -14.27
CA LEU A 370 -25.73 -38.47 -13.09
C LEU A 370 -24.31 -39.03 -13.24
N ALA A 371 -24.17 -40.29 -13.64
CA ALA A 371 -22.88 -40.94 -13.84
C ALA A 371 -22.04 -40.18 -14.88
N ALA A 372 -22.62 -39.82 -16.03
CA ALA A 372 -21.91 -39.07 -17.07
C ALA A 372 -21.43 -37.70 -16.59
N ALA A 373 -22.27 -36.97 -15.84
CA ALA A 373 -21.86 -35.69 -15.25
C ALA A 373 -20.71 -35.84 -14.25
N LEU A 374 -20.77 -36.83 -13.36
CA LEU A 374 -19.72 -37.11 -12.38
C LEU A 374 -18.41 -37.51 -13.06
N THR A 375 -18.44 -38.49 -13.97
CA THR A 375 -17.26 -38.96 -14.70
C THR A 375 -16.62 -37.86 -15.53
N THR A 376 -17.43 -37.06 -16.22
CA THR A 376 -16.93 -35.92 -17.03
C THR A 376 -16.24 -34.90 -16.13
N TRP A 377 -16.85 -34.55 -15.00
CA TRP A 377 -16.26 -33.61 -14.06
C TRP A 377 -14.95 -34.12 -13.46
N ASP A 378 -14.92 -35.38 -13.03
CA ASP A 378 -13.74 -35.99 -12.40
C ASP A 378 -12.55 -36.05 -13.36
N ALA A 379 -12.80 -36.33 -14.64
CA ALA A 379 -11.79 -36.28 -15.69
C ALA A 379 -11.27 -34.86 -15.96
N LEU A 380 -12.08 -33.82 -15.69
CA LEU A 380 -11.71 -32.42 -15.90
C LEU A 380 -10.98 -31.81 -14.70
N LEU A 381 -11.10 -32.38 -13.50
CA LEU A 381 -10.46 -31.85 -12.27
C LEU A 381 -8.95 -31.57 -12.45
N PRO A 382 -8.13 -32.47 -13.05
CA PRO A 382 -6.71 -32.21 -13.26
C PRO A 382 -6.42 -31.10 -14.28
N THR A 383 -7.40 -30.76 -15.12
CA THR A 383 -7.28 -29.74 -16.18
C THR A 383 -7.79 -28.37 -15.75
N LEU A 384 -8.30 -28.24 -14.52
CA LEU A 384 -8.78 -26.96 -14.02
C LEU A 384 -7.63 -25.96 -14.01
N PRO A 385 -7.85 -24.72 -14.48
CA PRO A 385 -6.84 -23.68 -14.35
C PRO A 385 -6.51 -23.49 -12.86
N PRO A 386 -5.26 -23.09 -12.53
CA PRO A 386 -4.92 -22.76 -11.16
C PRO A 386 -5.83 -21.63 -10.67
N ALA A 387 -6.31 -21.76 -9.43
CA ALA A 387 -7.14 -20.71 -8.83
C ALA A 387 -6.37 -19.39 -8.79
N PRO A 388 -7.03 -18.26 -9.06
CA PRO A 388 -6.40 -16.96 -8.87
C PRO A 388 -5.96 -16.85 -7.42
N GLY A 389 -4.73 -16.37 -7.21
CA GLY A 389 -4.21 -16.11 -5.87
C GLY A 389 -5.11 -15.14 -5.08
N PRO A 390 -4.84 -14.98 -3.77
CA PRO A 390 -5.66 -14.12 -2.92
C PRO A 390 -5.76 -12.71 -3.48
N ARG A 391 -6.93 -12.09 -3.31
CA ARG A 391 -7.16 -10.69 -3.69
C ARG A 391 -6.07 -9.80 -3.07
N PRO A 392 -5.48 -8.84 -3.81
CA PRO A 392 -4.54 -7.89 -3.24
C PRO A 392 -5.17 -7.15 -2.05
N VAL A 393 -4.48 -7.14 -0.91
CA VAL A 393 -4.86 -6.41 0.33
C VAL A 393 -3.99 -5.19 0.52
#